data_AF-A0ABD7HMR9-F1
#
_entry.id   AF-A0ABD7HMR9-F1
#
_cell.length_a   1.000
_cell.length_b   1.000
_cell.length_c   1.000
_cell.angle_alpha   90.00
_cell.angle_beta   90.00
_cell.angle_gamma   90.00
#
_symmetry.space_group_name_H-M   'P 1'
#
loop_
_entity.id
_entity.type
_entity.pdbx_description
1 polymer ?
#
loop_
_entity_poly.entity_id
_entity_poly.type
_entity_poly.pdbx_seq_one_letter_code
_entity_poly.pdbx_strand_id
1 'polypeptide(L)'
;MEELGRTVIADAIVEFADGRLARFTSVEVLPRGILRATFADKVYVADGADDGRGHKPATITDTAYYSPGAWRSVQPPKRGVLMVGTWGTRPDGRQYHSNHCVKENVTAEEAREHAALWLSGYLPQDAVDKMRHLFSDHIELGDGMGTARFYMHWPQGPNEDIDVALEARAQLNPTNWRRSMSPLSPSALD
;
A
#
# COMPACT_ATOMS: atom_id res chain seq x y z
N MET A 1 -19.49 -15.84 -23.76
CA MET A 1 -19.88 -14.90 -22.69
C MET A 1 -19.01 -15.29 -21.51
N GLU A 2 -17.83 -14.66 -21.38
CA GLU A 2 -16.89 -15.01 -20.32
C GLU A 2 -17.49 -14.58 -18.98
N GLU A 3 -17.64 -15.52 -18.06
CA GLU A 3 -17.78 -15.21 -16.64
C GLU A 3 -16.56 -14.38 -16.26
N LEU A 4 -16.74 -13.07 -16.10
CA LEU A 4 -15.76 -12.21 -15.44
C LEU A 4 -15.52 -12.83 -14.07
N GLY A 5 -14.41 -13.56 -13.95
CA GLY A 5 -13.98 -14.18 -12.70
C GLY A 5 -14.02 -13.11 -11.61
N ARG A 6 -14.67 -13.44 -10.49
CA ARG A 6 -14.78 -12.57 -9.30
C ARG A 6 -13.37 -12.18 -8.86
N THR A 7 -12.90 -11.04 -9.35
CA THR A 7 -11.57 -10.54 -9.05
C THR A 7 -11.68 -9.76 -7.75
N VAL A 8 -11.21 -10.38 -6.67
CA VAL A 8 -11.10 -9.73 -5.37
C VAL A 8 -9.71 -9.09 -5.30
N ILE A 9 -9.67 -7.77 -5.14
CA ILE A 9 -8.43 -7.00 -5.01
C ILE A 9 -8.27 -6.67 -3.53
N ALA A 10 -7.22 -7.20 -2.91
CA ALA A 10 -6.84 -6.85 -1.55
C ALA A 10 -6.16 -5.47 -1.53
N ASP A 11 -6.34 -4.75 -0.43
CA ASP A 11 -5.70 -3.46 -0.17
C ASP A 11 -5.96 -2.40 -1.26
N ALA A 12 -7.19 -2.37 -1.76
CA ALA A 12 -7.52 -1.65 -2.97
C ALA A 12 -7.73 -0.15 -2.75
N ILE A 13 -7.19 0.66 -3.66
CA ILE A 13 -7.48 2.08 -3.79
C ILE A 13 -8.59 2.25 -4.83
N VAL A 14 -9.70 2.87 -4.41
CA VAL A 14 -10.87 3.14 -5.24
C VAL A 14 -10.96 4.64 -5.53
N GLU A 15 -11.06 4.99 -6.81
CA GLU A 15 -11.45 6.33 -7.24
C GLU A 15 -12.98 6.39 -7.42
N PHE A 16 -13.62 7.33 -6.74
CA PHE A 16 -15.05 7.60 -6.87
C PHE A 16 -15.35 8.54 -8.03
N ALA A 17 -16.62 8.56 -8.46
CA ALA A 17 -17.07 9.38 -9.57
C ALA A 17 -16.96 10.90 -9.35
N ASP A 18 -16.87 11.33 -8.09
CA ASP A 18 -16.58 12.70 -7.69
C ASP A 18 -15.07 13.04 -7.71
N GLY A 19 -14.21 12.07 -8.01
CA GLY A 19 -12.75 12.21 -8.04
C GLY A 19 -12.07 11.98 -6.69
N ARG A 20 -12.82 11.66 -5.63
CA ARG A 20 -12.23 11.29 -4.34
C ARG A 20 -11.63 9.88 -4.41
N LEU A 21 -10.59 9.65 -3.61
CA LEU A 21 -9.93 8.36 -3.48
C LEU A 21 -10.14 7.82 -2.07
N ALA A 22 -10.33 6.51 -1.94
CA ALA A 22 -10.36 5.82 -0.65
C ALA A 22 -9.66 4.46 -0.74
N ARG A 23 -9.00 4.07 0.35
CA ARG A 23 -8.36 2.76 0.50
C ARG A 23 -9.29 1.82 1.26
N PHE A 24 -9.43 0.59 0.77
CA PHE A 24 -10.26 -0.46 1.34
C PHE A 24 -9.43 -1.72 1.54
N THR A 25 -9.73 -2.49 2.58
CA THR A 25 -9.06 -3.76 2.86
C THR A 25 -9.27 -4.76 1.72
N SER A 26 -10.45 -4.77 1.11
CA SER A 26 -10.69 -5.54 -0.11
C SER A 26 -11.84 -4.97 -0.93
N VAL A 27 -11.77 -5.21 -2.23
CA VAL A 27 -12.80 -4.79 -3.18
C VAL A 27 -13.09 -5.92 -4.16
N GLU A 28 -14.36 -6.14 -4.45
CA GLU A 28 -14.84 -7.10 -5.44
C GLU A 28 -15.73 -6.38 -6.45
N VAL A 29 -15.43 -6.52 -7.75
CA VAL A 29 -16.33 -6.05 -8.81
C VAL A 29 -17.32 -7.17 -9.12
N LEU A 30 -18.55 -6.97 -8.68
CA LEU A 30 -19.64 -7.91 -8.89
C LEU A 30 -20.20 -7.78 -10.32
N PRO A 31 -20.97 -8.80 -10.79
CA PRO A 31 -21.72 -8.68 -12.03
C PRO A 31 -22.55 -7.40 -12.09
N ARG A 32 -22.75 -6.88 -13.30
CA ARG A 32 -23.40 -5.59 -13.57
C ARG A 32 -22.60 -4.36 -13.12
N GLY A 33 -21.35 -4.51 -12.70
CA GLY A 33 -20.46 -3.38 -12.38
C GLY A 33 -20.68 -2.76 -11.00
N ILE A 34 -21.34 -3.50 -10.09
CA ILE A 34 -21.48 -3.09 -8.69
C ILE A 34 -20.15 -3.31 -7.99
N LEU A 35 -19.68 -2.31 -7.27
CA LEU A 35 -18.49 -2.43 -6.45
C LEU A 35 -18.87 -2.80 -5.02
N ARG A 36 -18.36 -3.91 -4.52
CA ARG A 36 -18.44 -4.27 -3.11
C ARG A 36 -17.09 -3.93 -2.46
N ALA A 37 -17.06 -2.95 -1.58
CA ALA A 37 -15.84 -2.53 -0.88
C ALA A 37 -15.95 -2.87 0.60
N THR A 38 -14.91 -3.51 1.14
CA THR A 38 -14.83 -3.91 2.54
C THR A 38 -13.69 -3.16 3.21
N PHE A 39 -13.98 -2.52 4.33
CA PHE A 39 -12.99 -1.94 5.23
C PHE A 39 -12.95 -2.77 6.50
N ALA A 40 -11.76 -3.16 6.94
CA ALA A 40 -11.55 -3.86 8.20
C ALA A 40 -10.40 -3.20 8.96
N ASP A 41 -10.61 -2.97 10.26
CA ASP A 41 -9.61 -2.38 11.14
C ASP A 41 -9.63 -3.05 12.52
N LYS A 42 -8.48 -3.01 13.22
CA LYS A 42 -8.33 -3.52 14.57
C LYS A 42 -8.45 -2.38 15.57
N VAL A 43 -9.44 -2.47 16.43
CA VAL A 43 -9.65 -1.55 17.55
C VAL A 43 -9.42 -2.27 18.88
N TYR A 44 -9.00 -1.52 19.90
CA TYR A 44 -8.85 -2.05 21.25
C TYR A 44 -10.07 -1.66 22.09
N VAL A 45 -10.86 -2.64 22.50
CA VAL A 45 -12.06 -2.43 23.31
C VAL A 45 -11.78 -2.83 24.76
N ALA A 46 -12.43 -2.17 25.71
CA ALA A 46 -12.37 -2.58 27.11
C ALA A 46 -12.86 -4.03 27.24
N ASP A 47 -12.14 -4.86 27.99
CA ASP A 47 -12.48 -6.26 28.19
C ASP A 47 -13.56 -6.50 29.26
N GLY A 48 -14.01 -5.43 29.94
CA GLY A 48 -15.07 -5.46 30.93
C GLY A 48 -14.58 -5.69 32.36
N ALA A 49 -13.27 -5.71 32.62
CA ALA A 49 -12.74 -5.70 33.98
C ALA A 49 -12.80 -4.27 34.57
N ASP A 50 -13.41 -4.13 35.75
CA ASP A 50 -13.57 -2.87 36.50
C ASP A 50 -12.23 -2.22 36.93
N ASP A 51 -11.09 -2.86 36.64
CA ASP A 51 -9.76 -2.40 37.04
C ASP A 51 -9.07 -1.50 36.00
N GLY A 52 -9.72 -1.24 34.86
CA GLY A 52 -9.30 -0.24 33.88
C GLY A 52 -7.98 -0.55 33.16
N ARG A 53 -7.51 -1.81 33.20
CA ARG A 53 -6.23 -2.23 32.57
C ARG A 53 -6.38 -3.23 31.44
N GLY A 54 -7.58 -3.75 31.22
CA GLY A 54 -7.85 -4.77 30.22
C GLY A 54 -8.39 -4.20 28.91
N HIS A 55 -7.55 -4.20 27.87
CA HIS A 55 -7.98 -3.96 26.50
C HIS A 55 -7.80 -5.22 25.67
N LYS A 56 -8.85 -5.65 24.96
CA LYS A 56 -8.78 -6.75 24.00
C LYS A 56 -8.86 -6.23 22.56
N PRO A 57 -8.08 -6.81 21.62
CA PRO A 57 -8.23 -6.48 20.21
C PRO A 57 -9.57 -7.02 19.68
N ALA A 58 -10.29 -6.18 18.95
CA ALA A 58 -11.49 -6.53 18.20
C ALA A 58 -11.34 -6.03 16.76
N THR A 59 -11.79 -6.83 15.79
CA THR A 59 -11.81 -6.40 14.39
C THR A 59 -13.19 -5.85 14.06
N ILE A 60 -13.25 -4.62 13.56
CA ILE A 60 -14.46 -4.05 12.98
C ILE A 60 -14.36 -4.25 11.47
N THR A 61 -15.44 -4.75 10.87
CA THR A 61 -15.55 -4.89 9.41
C THR A 61 -16.81 -4.16 8.95
N ASP A 62 -16.66 -3.26 7.99
CA ASP A 62 -17.75 -2.59 7.30
C ASP A 62 -17.72 -2.94 5.80
N THR A 63 -18.89 -3.10 5.20
CA THR A 63 -19.02 -3.44 3.76
C THR A 63 -20.03 -2.51 3.11
N ALA A 64 -19.57 -1.76 2.12
CA ALA A 64 -20.40 -0.86 1.32
C ALA A 64 -20.55 -1.38 -0.11
N TYR A 65 -21.69 -1.07 -0.72
CA TYR A 65 -21.99 -1.39 -2.11
C TYR A 65 -22.18 -0.09 -2.90
N TYR A 66 -21.45 0.04 -4.00
CA TYR A 66 -21.52 1.20 -4.89
C TYR A 66 -22.07 0.79 -6.24
N SER A 67 -23.11 1.50 -6.67
CA SER A 67 -23.73 1.31 -7.98
C SER A 67 -22.74 1.58 -9.11
N PRO A 68 -22.98 0.99 -10.31
CA PRO A 68 -22.23 1.34 -11.50
C PRO A 68 -22.29 2.85 -11.74
N GLY A 69 -21.15 3.47 -11.99
CA GLY A 69 -21.05 4.93 -12.18
C GLY A 69 -20.84 5.74 -10.90
N ALA A 70 -20.91 5.15 -9.71
CA ALA A 70 -20.49 5.82 -8.46
C ALA A 70 -18.97 5.77 -8.25
N TRP A 71 -18.28 4.88 -8.96
CA TRP A 71 -16.84 4.67 -8.92
C TRP A 71 -16.25 4.65 -10.33
N ARG A 72 -14.93 4.88 -10.43
CA ARG A 72 -14.19 5.05 -11.69
C ARG A 72 -13.12 3.99 -11.90
N SER A 73 -12.32 3.70 -10.87
CA SER A 73 -11.25 2.70 -10.98
C SER A 73 -10.95 2.07 -9.63
N VAL A 74 -10.39 0.85 -9.67
CA VAL A 74 -9.89 0.12 -8.51
C VAL A 74 -8.46 -0.31 -8.83
N GLN A 75 -7.53 -0.06 -7.93
CA GLN A 75 -6.12 -0.37 -8.14
C GLN A 75 -5.51 -0.98 -6.88
N PRO A 76 -4.59 -1.96 -7.01
CA PRO A 76 -3.77 -2.39 -5.89
C PRO A 76 -2.84 -1.24 -5.45
N PRO A 77 -2.28 -1.32 -4.23
CA PRO A 77 -1.28 -0.35 -3.79
C PRO A 77 -0.04 -0.43 -4.67
N LYS A 78 0.74 0.64 -4.69
CA LYS A 78 2.00 0.66 -5.44
C LYS A 78 2.96 -0.38 -4.87
N ARG A 79 3.68 -1.06 -5.77
CA ARG A 79 4.69 -2.06 -5.39
C ARG A 79 6.04 -1.68 -5.95
N GLY A 80 7.08 -1.88 -5.15
CA GLY A 80 8.46 -1.54 -5.46
C GLY A 80 9.43 -2.64 -5.05
N VAL A 81 10.71 -2.29 -5.02
CA VAL A 81 11.79 -3.17 -4.58
C VAL A 81 12.40 -2.59 -3.31
N LEU A 82 12.39 -3.35 -2.23
CA LEU A 82 13.13 -3.04 -1.02
C LEU A 82 14.61 -3.31 -1.26
N MET A 83 15.40 -2.24 -1.17
CA MET A 83 16.84 -2.28 -1.27
C MET A 83 17.49 -2.00 0.09
N VAL A 84 18.66 -2.57 0.30
CA VAL A 84 19.54 -2.23 1.42
C VAL A 84 20.90 -1.81 0.87
N GLY A 85 21.35 -0.62 1.25
CA GLY A 85 22.74 -0.20 1.12
C GLY A 85 23.50 -0.57 2.39
N THR A 86 24.70 -1.11 2.26
CA THR A 86 25.59 -1.40 3.38
C THR A 86 26.94 -0.72 3.19
N TRP A 87 27.48 -0.16 4.26
CA TRP A 87 28.78 0.52 4.30
C TRP A 87 29.60 -0.03 5.45
N GLY A 88 30.90 -0.21 5.24
CA GLY A 88 31.80 -0.61 6.31
C GLY A 88 33.25 -0.59 5.89
N THR A 89 34.11 -1.12 6.75
CA THR A 89 35.54 -1.25 6.48
C THR A 89 35.91 -2.73 6.54
N ARG A 90 36.55 -3.23 5.50
CA ARG A 90 37.04 -4.61 5.44
C ARG A 90 38.25 -4.79 6.36
N PRO A 91 38.63 -6.03 6.71
CA PRO A 91 39.83 -6.30 7.52
C PRO A 91 41.13 -5.75 6.92
N ASP A 92 41.18 -5.53 5.60
CA ASP A 92 42.32 -4.94 4.89
C ASP A 92 42.33 -3.38 4.94
N GLY A 93 41.41 -2.78 5.67
CA GLY A 93 41.27 -1.32 5.82
C GLY A 93 40.52 -0.63 4.67
N ARG A 94 40.08 -1.35 3.63
CA ARG A 94 39.33 -0.75 2.52
C ARG A 94 37.87 -0.53 2.89
N GLN A 95 37.37 0.66 2.60
CA GLN A 95 35.95 0.93 2.68
C GLN A 95 35.19 0.15 1.60
N TYR A 96 34.00 -0.34 1.94
CA TYR A 96 33.08 -0.91 0.98
C TYR A 96 31.72 -0.23 1.04
N HIS A 97 31.05 -0.26 -0.11
CA HIS A 97 29.65 0.10 -0.25
C HIS A 97 29.01 -0.92 -1.21
N SER A 98 27.92 -1.54 -0.79
CA SER A 98 27.16 -2.45 -1.64
C SER A 98 25.66 -2.23 -1.47
N ASN A 99 24.93 -2.39 -2.57
CA ASN A 99 23.48 -2.36 -2.59
C ASN A 99 22.96 -3.76 -2.93
N HIS A 100 21.97 -4.23 -2.17
CA HIS A 100 21.37 -5.53 -2.34
C HIS A 100 19.85 -5.43 -2.39
N CYS A 101 19.23 -6.23 -3.25
CA CYS A 101 17.80 -6.46 -3.21
C CYS A 101 17.48 -7.33 -2.00
N VAL A 102 16.63 -6.82 -1.11
CA VAL A 102 16.10 -7.58 0.02
C VAL A 102 14.83 -8.30 -0.41
N LYS A 103 13.94 -7.58 -1.09
CA LYS A 103 12.67 -8.12 -1.55
C LYS A 103 12.09 -7.32 -2.71
N GLU A 104 11.66 -8.02 -3.75
CA GLU A 104 10.98 -7.43 -4.90
C GLU A 104 9.47 -7.49 -4.73
N ASN A 105 8.78 -6.59 -5.45
CA ASN A 105 7.34 -6.52 -5.56
C ASN A 105 6.66 -6.46 -4.19
N VAL A 106 7.00 -5.44 -3.39
CA VAL A 106 6.42 -5.20 -2.06
C VAL A 106 5.83 -3.81 -1.92
N THR A 107 4.81 -3.65 -1.07
CA THR A 107 4.31 -2.34 -0.63
C THR A 107 5.28 -1.71 0.38
N ALA A 108 5.10 -0.43 0.69
CA ALA A 108 5.88 0.23 1.74
C ALA A 108 5.69 -0.41 3.13
N GLU A 109 4.48 -0.91 3.41
CA GLU A 109 4.14 -1.59 4.67
C GLU A 109 4.81 -2.96 4.77
N GLU A 110 4.68 -3.79 3.73
CA GLU A 110 5.35 -5.10 3.64
C GLU A 110 6.88 -4.95 3.70
N ALA A 111 7.42 -3.90 3.08
CA ALA A 111 8.85 -3.63 3.10
C ALA A 111 9.40 -3.40 4.52
N ARG A 112 8.59 -2.85 5.44
CA ARG A 112 8.98 -2.68 6.84
C ARG A 112 9.20 -4.02 7.53
N GLU A 113 8.31 -4.98 7.30
CA GLU A 113 8.41 -6.33 7.86
C GLU A 113 9.64 -7.06 7.31
N HIS A 114 9.89 -6.95 6.00
CA HIS A 114 11.05 -7.54 5.37
C HIS A 114 12.38 -6.91 5.83
N ALA A 115 12.41 -5.59 6.05
CA ALA A 115 13.58 -4.91 6.60
C ALA A 115 13.89 -5.38 8.04
N ALA A 116 12.85 -5.51 8.88
CA ALA A 116 12.99 -6.03 10.24
C ALA A 116 13.53 -7.47 10.25
N LEU A 117 12.97 -8.35 9.40
CA LEU A 117 13.45 -9.73 9.25
C LEU A 117 14.89 -9.81 8.73
N TRP A 118 15.29 -8.89 7.85
CA TRP A 118 16.69 -8.81 7.41
C TRP A 118 17.61 -8.42 8.57
N LEU A 119 17.23 -7.40 9.35
CA LEU A 119 18.00 -6.91 10.49
C LEU A 119 18.12 -7.92 11.63
N SER A 120 17.13 -8.81 11.84
CA SER A 120 17.22 -9.85 12.87
C SER A 120 18.36 -10.85 12.62
N GLY A 121 18.94 -10.89 11.42
CA GLY A 121 20.17 -11.64 11.14
C GLY A 121 21.45 -10.97 11.65
N TYR A 122 21.38 -9.69 12.04
CA TYR A 122 22.53 -8.86 12.43
C TYR A 122 22.41 -8.26 13.83
N LEU A 123 21.17 -8.11 14.32
CA LEU A 123 20.85 -7.45 15.57
C LEU A 123 19.89 -8.30 16.40
N PRO A 124 19.95 -8.22 17.74
CA PRO A 124 18.95 -8.81 18.62
C PRO A 124 17.53 -8.32 18.28
N GLN A 125 16.54 -9.21 18.37
CA GLN A 125 15.15 -8.90 18.01
C GLN A 125 14.57 -7.71 18.78
N ASP A 126 14.90 -7.57 20.07
CA ASP A 126 14.42 -6.48 20.90
C ASP A 126 14.94 -5.10 20.46
N ALA A 127 16.12 -5.07 19.82
CA ALA A 127 16.69 -3.86 19.23
C ALA A 127 15.92 -3.51 17.94
N VAL A 128 15.65 -4.50 17.09
CA VAL A 128 14.88 -4.35 15.85
C VAL A 128 13.46 -3.85 16.14
N ASP A 129 12.78 -4.44 17.11
CA ASP A 129 11.40 -4.09 17.48
C ASP A 129 11.25 -2.64 17.97
N LYS A 130 12.32 -2.06 18.53
CA LYS A 130 12.36 -0.65 18.99
C LYS A 130 12.65 0.35 17.86
N MET A 131 13.04 -0.10 16.66
CA MET A 131 13.38 0.78 15.55
C MET A 131 12.13 1.37 14.89
N ARG A 132 11.95 2.70 15.07
CA ARG A 132 10.82 3.42 14.50
C ARG A 132 11.04 3.84 13.04
N HIS A 133 12.28 4.12 12.65
CA HIS A 133 12.65 4.82 11.41
C HIS A 133 13.57 3.99 10.49
N LEU A 134 13.16 2.76 10.16
CA LEU A 134 13.94 1.82 9.34
C LEU A 134 14.39 2.36 7.96
N PHE A 135 13.64 3.31 7.39
CA PHE A 135 13.90 3.87 6.05
C PHE A 135 14.61 5.23 6.06
N SER A 136 14.79 5.84 7.23
CA SER A 136 15.32 7.21 7.36
C SER A 136 16.73 7.23 7.93
N ASP A 137 17.12 6.20 8.67
CA ASP A 137 18.34 6.16 9.45
C ASP A 137 19.40 5.24 8.82
N HIS A 138 20.68 5.54 9.11
CA HIS A 138 21.74 4.55 8.99
C HIS A 138 21.76 3.73 10.27
N ILE A 139 21.64 2.42 10.13
CA ILE A 139 21.50 1.47 11.22
C ILE A 139 22.84 0.78 11.40
N GLU A 140 23.45 0.92 12.57
CA GLU A 140 24.65 0.17 12.93
C GLU A 140 24.34 -1.32 12.99
N LEU A 141 25.15 -2.12 12.30
CA LEU A 141 25.11 -3.58 12.33
C LEU A 141 26.05 -4.09 13.43
N GLY A 142 25.74 -5.23 14.03
CA GLY A 142 26.54 -5.81 15.12
C GLY A 142 28.01 -6.04 14.73
N ASP A 143 28.88 -6.13 15.75
CA ASP A 143 30.27 -6.58 15.66
C ASP A 143 31.13 -5.98 14.51
N GLY A 144 31.03 -4.66 14.31
CA GLY A 144 31.89 -3.96 13.35
C GLY A 144 31.57 -4.27 11.88
N MET A 145 30.39 -4.83 11.60
CA MET A 145 29.90 -5.14 10.25
C MET A 145 29.43 -3.90 9.49
N GLY A 146 29.60 -2.71 10.07
CA GLY A 146 29.32 -1.43 9.46
C GLY A 146 27.89 -0.95 9.69
N THR A 147 27.32 -0.27 8.69
CA THR A 147 25.97 0.32 8.76
C THR A 147 25.13 -0.11 7.57
N ALA A 148 23.83 -0.23 7.76
CA ALA A 148 22.83 -0.47 6.71
C ALA A 148 21.86 0.70 6.59
N ARG A 149 21.31 0.91 5.39
CA ARG A 149 20.20 1.84 5.15
C ARG A 149 19.23 1.22 4.16
N PHE A 150 17.95 1.20 4.53
CA PHE A 150 16.90 0.71 3.66
C PHE A 150 16.29 1.85 2.85
N TYR A 151 15.91 1.53 1.62
CA TYR A 151 15.16 2.44 0.77
C TYR A 151 14.32 1.65 -0.23
N MET A 152 13.21 2.27 -0.66
CA MET A 152 12.38 1.72 -1.70
C MET A 152 12.85 2.23 -3.06
N HIS A 153 13.07 1.29 -3.99
CA HIS A 153 13.18 1.60 -5.40
C HIS A 153 11.81 1.40 -6.06
N TRP A 154 11.27 2.48 -6.63
CA TRP A 154 9.96 2.48 -7.26
C TRP A 154 10.12 2.57 -8.79
N PRO A 155 9.74 1.53 -9.55
CA PRO A 155 9.81 1.56 -11.00
C PRO A 155 9.01 2.71 -11.63
N GLN A 156 7.91 3.11 -10.97
CA GLN A 156 7.04 4.21 -11.41
C GLN A 156 7.46 5.58 -10.83
N GLY A 157 8.67 5.73 -10.28
CA GLY A 157 9.14 6.98 -9.65
C GLY A 157 8.68 7.15 -8.20
N PRO A 158 9.01 8.23 -7.49
CA PRO A 158 8.78 8.39 -6.04
C PRO A 158 7.33 8.71 -5.62
N ASN A 159 6.43 8.86 -6.60
CA ASN A 159 5.03 9.27 -6.43
C ASN A 159 4.27 8.44 -5.38
N GLU A 160 3.32 9.05 -4.67
CA GLU A 160 2.51 8.33 -3.68
C GLU A 160 1.58 7.30 -4.35
N ASP A 161 1.04 6.35 -3.59
CA ASP A 161 0.14 5.31 -4.13
C ASP A 161 -1.07 5.92 -4.85
N ILE A 162 -1.59 7.03 -4.32
CA ILE A 162 -2.66 7.83 -4.90
C ILE A 162 -2.25 8.40 -6.27
N ASP A 163 -1.04 8.94 -6.38
CA ASP A 163 -0.54 9.52 -7.62
C ASP A 163 -0.30 8.44 -8.68
N VAL A 164 0.25 7.29 -8.28
CA VAL A 164 0.40 6.14 -9.19
C VAL A 164 -0.95 5.63 -9.66
N ALA A 165 -1.96 5.61 -8.80
CA ALA A 165 -3.30 5.24 -9.21
C ALA A 165 -3.85 6.22 -10.26
N LEU A 166 -3.68 7.52 -10.06
CA LEU A 166 -4.11 8.53 -11.02
C LEU A 166 -3.33 8.46 -12.35
N GLU A 167 -2.02 8.17 -12.31
CA GLU A 167 -1.16 8.03 -13.49
C GLU A 167 -1.45 6.77 -14.30
N ALA A 168 -1.60 5.61 -13.64
CA ALA A 168 -1.97 4.35 -14.29
C ALA A 168 -3.32 4.48 -15.01
N ARG A 169 -4.27 5.24 -14.44
CA ARG A 169 -5.52 5.60 -15.13
C ARG A 169 -5.26 6.40 -16.40
N ALA A 170 -4.37 7.39 -16.39
CA ALA A 170 -4.10 8.21 -17.58
C ALA A 170 -3.57 7.36 -18.76
N GLN A 171 -2.84 6.28 -18.46
CA GLN A 171 -2.31 5.35 -19.46
C GLN A 171 -3.36 4.35 -19.96
N LEU A 172 -4.26 3.89 -19.08
CA LEU A 172 -5.36 2.96 -19.39
C LEU A 172 -6.59 3.65 -20.00
N ASN A 173 -6.51 4.92 -20.37
CA ASN A 173 -7.58 5.68 -20.99
C ASN A 173 -7.36 5.76 -22.53
N PRO A 174 -7.56 4.66 -23.30
CA PRO A 174 -7.60 4.78 -24.75
C PRO A 174 -8.83 5.60 -25.15
N THR A 175 -8.69 6.25 -26.31
CA THR A 175 -9.47 7.33 -26.94
C THR A 175 -11.00 7.17 -27.02
N ASN A 176 -11.58 6.09 -26.49
CA ASN A 176 -12.99 5.70 -26.63
C ASN A 176 -13.89 6.20 -25.50
N TRP A 177 -13.34 6.80 -24.43
CA TRP A 177 -14.12 7.25 -23.27
C TRP A 177 -14.63 8.69 -23.39
N ARG A 178 -14.90 9.20 -24.60
CA ARG A 178 -15.41 10.57 -24.78
C ARG A 178 -16.66 10.78 -23.92
N ARG A 179 -16.61 11.83 -23.09
CA ARG A 179 -17.72 12.44 -22.34
C ARG A 179 -19.06 12.25 -23.06
N SER A 180 -19.94 11.42 -22.51
CA SER A 180 -21.38 11.67 -22.63
C SER A 180 -21.79 12.76 -21.65
N MET A 181 -21.18 13.95 -21.77
CA MET A 181 -21.91 15.15 -21.41
C MET A 181 -22.78 15.47 -22.62
N SER A 182 -23.97 14.87 -22.67
CA SER A 182 -25.03 15.45 -23.47
C SER A 182 -25.25 16.86 -22.91
N PRO A 183 -25.06 17.94 -23.70
CA PRO A 183 -25.62 19.21 -23.30
C PRO A 183 -27.14 18.98 -23.21
N LEU A 184 -27.71 19.27 -22.04
CA LEU A 184 -29.15 19.48 -21.92
C LEU A 184 -29.51 20.54 -22.97
N SER A 185 -30.25 20.15 -24.00
CA SER A 185 -30.89 21.10 -24.90
C SER A 185 -31.84 21.96 -24.08
N PRO A 186 -31.69 23.29 -24.04
CA PRO A 186 -32.74 24.15 -23.52
C PRO A 186 -33.79 24.34 -24.62
N SER A 187 -35.06 24.05 -24.27
CA SER A 187 -36.28 24.46 -24.99
C SER A 187 -36.56 23.69 -26.31
N ALA A 188 -37.77 23.20 -26.58
CA ALA A 188 -39.06 23.85 -26.42
C ALA A 188 -40.15 22.88 -25.93
N LEU A 189 -40.76 23.25 -24.80
CA LEU A 189 -42.21 23.17 -24.63
C LEU A 189 -42.77 24.48 -25.18
N ASP A 190 -43.88 24.36 -25.89
CA ASP A 190 -44.68 25.35 -26.64
C ASP A 190 -44.19 25.75 -28.04
#